data_AF-A0A9C8ZVP3-F1
#
_entry.id   AF-A0A9C8ZVP3-F1
#
_cell.length_a   1.000
_cell.length_b   1.000
_cell.length_c   1.000
_cell.angle_alpha   90.00
_cell.angle_beta   90.00
_cell.angle_gamma   90.00
#
_symmetry.space_group_name_H-M   'P 1'
#
loop_
_entity.id
_entity.type
_entity.pdbx_description
1 polymer ?
#
loop_
_entity_poly.entity_id
_entity_poly.type
_entity_poly.pdbx_seq_one_letter_code
_entity_poly.pdbx_strand_id
1 'polypeptide(L)'
;MFSNEDDSKNRDYSKDSLTVVDWLEGSYPNFFFEVKAENIDKFAERYANLKNRQDYERFVSIYGLRRTNQKLWQVADWFQAKYRQEKPVQSGLFDLNRYQNR
;
A
#
# COMPACT_ATOMS: atom_id res chain seq x y z
N MET A 1 -7.32 4.26 -9.61
CA MET A 1 -6.94 2.86 -9.92
C MET A 1 -7.93 2.27 -10.91
N PHE A 2 -9.23 2.61 -10.87
CA PHE A 2 -10.23 2.14 -11.84
C PHE A 2 -11.24 3.24 -12.20
N SER A 3 -11.90 3.12 -13.35
CA SER A 3 -12.85 4.10 -13.92
C SER A 3 -14.09 4.41 -13.06
N ASN A 4 -14.31 3.67 -11.98
CA ASN A 4 -15.43 3.81 -11.07
C ASN A 4 -15.05 4.42 -9.70
N GLU A 5 -13.87 5.04 -9.57
CA GLU A 5 -13.46 5.78 -8.37
C GLU A 5 -13.93 7.25 -8.36
N ASP A 6 -13.98 7.87 -7.18
CA ASP A 6 -14.53 9.22 -6.98
C ASP A 6 -13.79 10.30 -7.80
N ASP A 7 -12.50 10.12 -8.05
CA ASP A 7 -11.64 11.02 -8.83
C ASP A 7 -11.72 10.76 -10.34
N SER A 8 -12.47 9.74 -10.79
CA SER A 8 -12.50 9.28 -12.18
C SER A 8 -12.83 10.37 -13.20
N LYS A 9 -13.64 11.35 -12.83
CA LYS A 9 -14.04 12.46 -13.72
C LYS A 9 -12.87 13.36 -14.12
N ASN A 10 -11.83 13.43 -13.31
CA ASN A 10 -10.70 14.35 -13.48
C ASN A 10 -9.37 13.62 -13.77
N ARG A 11 -9.38 12.29 -13.83
CA ARG A 11 -8.17 11.47 -13.98
C ARG A 11 -7.95 11.05 -15.43
N ASP A 12 -6.74 11.30 -15.94
CA ASP A 12 -6.30 10.78 -17.23
C ASP A 12 -5.57 9.44 -17.03
N TYR A 13 -6.32 8.34 -17.17
CA TYR A 13 -5.79 6.99 -17.02
C TYR A 13 -4.65 6.66 -18.00
N SER A 14 -4.57 7.35 -19.14
CA SER A 14 -3.51 7.09 -20.12
C SER A 14 -2.11 7.51 -19.64
N LYS A 15 -2.06 8.34 -18.59
CA LYS A 15 -0.82 8.83 -17.98
C LYS A 15 -0.52 8.21 -16.61
N ASP A 16 -1.32 7.25 -16.17
CA ASP A 16 -1.04 6.52 -14.95
C ASP A 16 0.28 5.75 -15.09
N SER A 17 1.12 5.83 -14.06
CA SER A 17 2.39 5.12 -13.98
C SER A 17 2.58 4.53 -12.59
N LEU A 18 3.48 3.55 -12.48
CA LEU A 18 3.89 2.94 -11.23
C LEU A 18 5.37 3.25 -10.99
N THR A 19 5.67 3.87 -9.85
CA THR A 19 7.03 4.10 -9.39
C THR A 19 7.34 3.15 -8.25
N VAL A 20 8.47 2.46 -8.35
CA VAL A 20 9.03 1.66 -7.27
C VAL A 20 10.31 2.33 -6.80
N VAL A 21 10.41 2.57 -5.50
CA VAL A 21 11.56 3.17 -4.83
C VAL A 21 12.23 2.14 -3.93
N ASP A 22 13.50 2.34 -3.63
CA ASP A 22 14.32 1.43 -2.82
C ASP A 22 14.05 1.54 -1.30
N TRP A 23 13.16 2.44 -0.89
CA TRP A 23 12.78 2.61 0.52
C TRP A 23 11.40 3.25 0.74
N LEU A 24 11.02 3.45 2.00
CA LEU A 24 9.79 4.16 2.39
C LEU A 24 9.88 5.64 2.00
N GLU A 25 8.88 6.12 1.27
CA GLU A 25 8.77 7.52 0.83
C GLU A 25 7.54 8.18 1.47
N GLY A 26 7.77 9.26 2.21
CA GLY A 26 6.74 10.07 2.84
C GLY A 26 6.18 9.53 4.16
N SER A 27 5.41 10.38 4.85
CA SER A 27 4.85 10.10 6.18
C SER A 27 3.38 9.65 6.15
N TYR A 28 2.78 9.51 4.96
CA TYR A 28 1.35 9.25 4.77
C TYR A 28 1.14 7.93 4.01
N PRO A 29 1.37 6.77 4.65
CA PRO A 29 1.14 5.50 3.98
C PRO A 29 -0.35 5.31 3.68
N ASN A 30 -0.65 4.96 2.44
CA ASN A 30 -2.04 4.78 1.99
C ASN A 30 -2.58 3.38 2.31
N PHE A 31 -1.73 2.35 2.23
CA PHE A 31 -2.10 0.96 2.50
C PHE A 31 -0.85 0.09 2.67
N PHE A 32 -0.87 -0.88 3.59
CA PHE A 32 0.21 -1.85 3.78
C PHE A 32 -0.13 -3.19 3.12
N PHE A 33 0.91 -3.81 2.56
CA PHE A 33 0.88 -5.19 2.10
C PHE A 33 1.89 -6.01 2.89
N GLU A 34 1.49 -7.20 3.31
CA GLU A 34 2.36 -8.19 3.93
C GLU A 34 2.56 -9.34 2.95
N VAL A 35 3.80 -9.55 2.51
CA VAL A 35 4.14 -10.52 1.45
C VAL A 35 5.31 -11.36 1.94
N LYS A 36 5.15 -12.68 1.92
CA LYS A 36 6.30 -13.59 2.13
C LYS A 36 7.26 -13.42 0.95
N ALA A 37 8.55 -13.34 1.23
CA ALA A 37 9.59 -13.12 0.21
C ALA A 37 9.49 -14.12 -0.96
N GLU A 38 9.22 -15.40 -0.68
CA GLU A 38 9.03 -16.46 -1.68
C GLU A 38 7.84 -16.23 -2.66
N ASN A 39 6.92 -15.32 -2.33
CA ASN A 39 5.74 -15.00 -3.14
C ASN A 39 5.85 -13.64 -3.84
N ILE A 40 7.00 -12.97 -3.79
CA ILE A 40 7.15 -11.61 -4.33
C ILE A 40 6.87 -11.53 -5.84
N ASP A 41 7.31 -12.53 -6.61
CA ASP A 41 7.08 -12.58 -8.06
C ASP A 41 5.58 -12.70 -8.37
N LYS A 42 4.87 -13.58 -7.64
CA LYS A 42 3.42 -13.74 -7.76
C LYS A 42 2.66 -12.49 -7.31
N PHE A 43 3.16 -11.80 -6.29
CA PHE A 43 2.59 -10.53 -5.85
C PHE A 43 2.68 -9.47 -6.96
N ALA A 44 3.88 -9.29 -7.53
CA ALA A 44 4.11 -8.33 -8.61
C ALA A 44 3.28 -8.65 -9.85
N GLU A 45 3.23 -9.93 -10.26
CA GLU A 45 2.39 -10.39 -11.37
C GLU A 45 0.91 -10.09 -11.13
N ARG A 46 0.38 -10.43 -9.93
CA ARG A 46 -1.03 -10.16 -9.60
C ARG A 46 -1.34 -8.67 -9.55
N TYR A 47 -0.43 -7.86 -9.02
CA TYR A 47 -0.60 -6.41 -8.97
C TYR A 47 -0.65 -5.79 -10.38
N ALA A 48 0.27 -6.20 -11.26
CA ALA A 48 0.32 -5.72 -12.64
C ALA A 48 -0.92 -6.11 -13.47
N ASN A 49 -1.62 -7.18 -13.08
CA ASN A 49 -2.80 -7.68 -13.77
C ASN A 49 -4.14 -7.17 -13.20
N LEU A 50 -4.13 -6.21 -12.27
CA LEU A 50 -5.36 -5.62 -11.71
C LEU A 50 -6.09 -4.78 -12.78
N LYS A 51 -7.33 -5.14 -13.11
CA LYS A 51 -8.13 -4.43 -14.14
C LYS A 51 -9.35 -3.71 -13.58
N ASN A 52 -9.86 -4.17 -12.44
CA ASN A 52 -11.08 -3.64 -11.84
C ASN A 52 -11.08 -3.79 -10.31
N ARG A 53 -12.10 -3.20 -9.68
CA ARG A 53 -12.29 -3.27 -8.21
C ARG A 53 -12.34 -4.71 -7.68
N GLN A 54 -12.96 -5.66 -8.39
CA GLN A 54 -13.03 -7.05 -7.90
C GLN A 54 -11.66 -7.72 -7.89
N ASP A 55 -10.82 -7.45 -8.89
CA ASP A 55 -9.42 -7.91 -8.88
C ASP A 55 -8.68 -7.34 -7.68
N TYR A 56 -8.86 -6.05 -7.40
CA TYR A 56 -8.25 -5.37 -6.27
C TYR A 56 -8.70 -5.96 -4.93
N GLU A 57 -10.00 -6.21 -4.74
CA GLU A 57 -10.50 -6.83 -3.50
C GLU A 57 -9.91 -8.24 -3.28
N ARG A 58 -9.79 -9.04 -4.35
CA ARG A 58 -9.13 -10.35 -4.30
C ARG A 58 -7.64 -10.24 -3.99
N PHE A 59 -6.98 -9.21 -4.51
CA PHE A 59 -5.57 -8.97 -4.22
C PHE A 59 -5.35 -8.56 -2.76
N VAL A 60 -6.17 -7.63 -2.26
CA VAL A 60 -6.17 -7.19 -0.87
C VAL A 60 -6.52 -8.33 0.08
N SER A 61 -7.39 -9.27 -0.28
CA SER A 61 -7.71 -10.40 0.60
C SER A 61 -6.53 -11.37 0.80
N ILE A 62 -5.57 -11.38 -0.12
CA ILE A 62 -4.38 -12.25 -0.06
C ILE A 62 -3.22 -11.53 0.64
N TYR A 63 -2.98 -10.26 0.31
CA TYR A 63 -1.76 -9.54 0.72
C TYR A 63 -2.01 -8.32 1.60
N GLY A 64 -3.24 -7.82 1.64
CA GLY A 64 -3.56 -6.52 2.19
C GLY A 64 -3.79 -6.52 3.71
N LEU A 65 -3.28 -5.49 4.38
CA LEU A 65 -3.53 -5.28 5.79
C LEU A 65 -4.64 -4.25 6.00
N ARG A 66 -5.88 -4.73 6.10
CA ARG A 66 -7.05 -3.86 6.33
C ARG A 66 -6.99 -3.15 7.67
N ARG A 67 -7.63 -1.98 7.78
CA ARG A 67 -7.68 -1.18 9.02
C ARG A 67 -8.31 -1.94 10.19
N THR A 68 -9.22 -2.86 9.91
CA THR A 68 -9.89 -3.71 10.91
C THR A 68 -9.07 -4.94 11.31
N ASN A 69 -7.92 -5.19 10.67
CA ASN A 69 -7.07 -6.32 11.01
C ASN A 69 -6.43 -6.09 12.39
N GLN A 70 -6.53 -7.08 13.28
CA GLN A 70 -5.96 -7.01 14.64
C GLN A 70 -4.44 -6.80 14.64
N LYS A 71 -3.75 -7.19 13.57
CA LYS A 71 -2.29 -7.00 13.43
C LYS A 71 -1.90 -5.61 12.90
N LEU A 72 -2.85 -4.73 12.57
CA LEU A 72 -2.57 -3.43 11.97
C LEU A 72 -1.51 -2.64 12.76
N TRP A 73 -1.73 -2.49 14.06
CA TRP A 73 -0.84 -1.73 14.93
C TRP A 73 0.55 -2.35 15.03
N GLN A 74 0.64 -3.68 15.16
CA GLN A 74 1.91 -4.38 15.20
C GLN A 74 2.76 -4.14 13.94
N VAL A 75 2.13 -4.17 12.76
CA VAL A 75 2.83 -3.95 11.49
C VAL A 75 3.20 -2.47 11.31
N ALA A 76 2.30 -1.55 11.64
CA ALA A 76 2.57 -0.11 11.61
C ALA A 76 3.76 0.24 12.53
N ASP A 77 3.79 -0.32 13.73
CA ASP A 77 4.88 -0.13 14.70
C ASP A 77 6.20 -0.71 14.18
N TRP A 78 6.15 -1.85 13.48
CA TRP A 78 7.33 -2.42 12.84
C TRP A 78 7.93 -1.48 11.79
N PHE A 79 7.10 -0.91 10.90
CA PHE A 79 7.55 0.08 9.92
C PHE A 79 8.11 1.33 10.62
N GLN A 80 7.43 1.83 11.65
CA GLN A 80 7.87 3.01 12.40
C GLN A 80 9.21 2.78 13.10
N ALA A 81 9.41 1.60 13.69
CA ALA A 81 10.66 1.21 14.35
C ALA A 81 11.80 1.09 13.32
N LYS A 82 11.54 0.46 12.17
CA LYS A 82 12.51 0.38 11.07
C LYS A 82 12.87 1.75 10.52
N TYR A 83 11.90 2.63 10.32
CA TYR A 83 12.19 3.97 9.81
C TYR A 83 13.02 4.78 10.80
N ARG A 84 12.69 4.70 12.10
CA ARG A 84 13.48 5.35 13.16
C ARG A 84 14.90 4.81 13.26
N GLN A 85 15.09 3.51 13.03
CA GLN A 85 16.41 2.88 13.01
C GLN A 85 17.25 3.37 11.81
N GLU A 86 16.70 3.31 10.60
CA GLU A 86 17.45 3.56 9.37
C GLU A 86 17.62 5.07 9.07
N LYS A 87 16.64 5.90 9.45
CA LYS A 87 16.61 7.34 9.15
C LYS A 87 16.14 8.15 10.38
N PRO A 88 16.88 8.14 11.50
CA PRO A 88 16.42 8.67 12.79
C PRO A 88 16.01 10.15 12.79
N VAL A 89 16.63 10.96 11.92
CA VAL A 89 16.30 12.40 11.80
C VAL A 89 15.02 12.62 10.98
N GLN A 90 14.77 11.79 9.96
CA GLN A 90 13.66 11.96 9.00
C GLN A 90 12.42 11.14 9.37
N SER A 91 12.55 10.15 10.26
CA SER A 91 11.54 9.11 10.44
C SER A 91 10.16 9.59 10.88
N GLY A 92 10.07 10.79 11.49
CA GLY A 92 8.80 11.39 11.91
C GLY A 92 7.86 10.40 12.60
N LEU A 93 6.55 10.57 12.41
CA LEU A 93 5.53 9.56 12.67
C LEU A 93 4.72 9.35 11.40
N PHE A 94 4.29 8.11 11.15
CA PHE A 94 3.30 7.86 10.11
C PHE A 94 1.92 8.41 10.50
N ASP A 95 1.33 9.19 9.61
CA ASP A 95 -0.07 9.62 9.72
C ASP A 95 -0.99 8.60 9.04
N LEU A 96 -1.68 7.82 9.87
CA LEU A 96 -2.64 6.80 9.45
C LEU A 96 -4.08 7.31 9.36
N ASN A 97 -4.32 8.62 9.47
CA ASN A 97 -5.68 9.19 9.34
C ASN A 97 -6.25 8.99 7.94
N ARG A 98 -5.38 8.90 6.92
CA ARG A 98 -5.77 8.60 5.52
C ARG A 98 -5.75 7.11 5.19
N TYR A 99 -5.39 6.25 6.14
CA TYR A 99 -5.35 4.81 5.95
C TYR A 99 -6.78 4.26 5.83
N GLN A 100 -7.18 3.91 4.62
CA GLN A 100 -8.56 3.52 4.35
C GLN A 100 -8.80 2.04 4.62
N ASN A 101 -10.02 1.72 5.06
CA ASN A 101 -10.49 0.34 5.09
C ASN A 101 -11.05 -0.03 3.72
N ARG A 102 -10.15 -0.23 2.75
CA ARG A 102 -10.48 -0.73 1.42
C ARG A 102 -10.34 -2.23 1.38
#